data_AF-A0A328TJD8-F1
#
_entry.id   AF-A0A328TJD8-F1
#
_cell.length_a   1.000
_cell.length_b   1.000
_cell.length_c   1.000
_cell.angle_alpha   90.00
_cell.angle_beta   90.00
_cell.angle_gamma   90.00
#
_symmetry.space_group_name_H-M   'P 1'
#
loop_
_entity.id
_entity.type
_entity.pdbx_description
1 polymer ?
#
loop_
_entity_poly.entity_id
_entity_poly.type
_entity_poly.pdbx_seq_one_letter_code
_entity_poly.pdbx_strand_id
1 'polypeptide(L)' 'MVAEQLGIVDTYKTIGDADYLLKVAVADLAGLSALISQQVAGHQSVAHVKTSVVLNRLKENGLMSVSENLLR' A
#
# COMPACT_ATOMS: atom_id res chain seq x y z
N MET A 1 9.82 1.77 -10.25
CA MET A 1 9.02 2.87 -10.86
C MET A 1 7.74 3.19 -10.10
N VAL A 2 6.83 2.26 -9.72
CA VAL A 2 5.71 2.57 -8.80
C VAL A 2 6.16 2.60 -7.33
N ALA A 3 6.98 1.63 -6.89
CA ALA A 3 7.45 1.54 -5.51
C ALA A 3 8.40 2.67 -5.04
N GLU A 4 8.81 3.57 -5.93
CA GLU A 4 9.80 4.64 -5.64
C GLU A 4 9.14 6.01 -5.39
N GLN A 5 7.81 6.10 -5.46
CA GLN A 5 7.12 7.35 -5.18
C GLN A 5 6.99 7.61 -3.68
N LEU A 6 7.26 8.87 -3.30
CA LEU A 6 7.22 9.35 -1.90
C LEU A 6 5.88 9.12 -1.18
N GLY A 7 4.77 8.99 -1.92
CA GLY A 7 3.45 8.73 -1.33
C GLY A 7 3.17 7.26 -1.02
N ILE A 8 3.95 6.32 -1.57
CA ILE A 8 3.77 4.89 -1.36
C ILE A 8 4.66 4.47 -0.19
N VAL A 9 4.01 4.07 0.90
CA VAL A 9 4.67 3.69 2.16
C VAL A 9 5.11 2.24 2.11
N ASP A 10 4.20 1.36 1.67
CA ASP A 10 4.48 -0.07 1.55
C ASP A 10 3.87 -0.62 0.24
N THR A 11 4.52 -1.62 -0.34
CA THR A 11 4.02 -2.37 -1.48
C THR A 11 4.23 -3.85 -1.28
N TYR A 12 3.18 -4.63 -1.47
CA TYR A 12 3.20 -6.08 -1.33
C TYR A 12 2.62 -6.74 -2.56
N LYS A 13 3.17 -7.89 -2.95
CA LYS A 13 2.54 -8.82 -3.88
C LYS A 13 1.71 -9.80 -3.06
N THR A 14 0.45 -10.00 -3.43
CA THR A 14 -0.51 -10.78 -2.67
C THR A 14 -1.11 -11.90 -3.52
N ILE A 15 -1.66 -12.91 -2.86
CA ILE A 15 -2.53 -13.92 -3.48
C ILE A 15 -3.94 -13.69 -2.91
N GLY A 16 -4.96 -13.65 -3.76
CA GLY A 16 -6.34 -13.38 -3.36
C GLY A 16 -7.05 -12.41 -4.30
N ASP A 17 -7.79 -11.46 -3.74
CA ASP A 17 -8.62 -10.47 -4.47
C ASP A 17 -7.81 -9.51 -5.36
N ALA A 18 -6.54 -9.28 -5.02
CA ALA A 18 -5.65 -8.41 -5.78
C ALA A 18 -4.24 -9.01 -5.87
N ASP A 19 -3.55 -8.75 -6.99
CA ASP A 19 -2.16 -9.16 -7.20
C ASP A 19 -1.18 -8.32 -6.38
N TYR A 20 -1.54 -7.05 -6.13
CA TYR A 20 -0.72 -6.12 -5.37
C TYR A 20 -1.56 -5.32 -4.38
N LEU A 21 -0.97 -5.04 -3.22
CA LEU A 21 -1.51 -4.15 -2.21
C LEU A 21 -0.53 -3.01 -1.96
N LEU A 22 -1.03 -1.78 -2.01
CA LEU A 22 -0.26 -0.57 -1.77
C LEU A 22 -0.82 0.14 -0.53
N LYS A 23 0.05 0.41 0.45
CA LYS A 23 -0.26 1.34 1.54
C LYS A 23 0.28 2.70 1.16
N VAL A 24 -0.61 3.68 1.08
CA VAL A 24 -0.29 5.02 0.55
C VAL A 24 -0.64 6.07 1.60
N ALA A 25 0.22 7.07 1.74
CA ALA A 25 -0.04 8.27 2.54
C ALA A 25 -0.06 9.48 1.61
N VAL A 26 -1.20 10.16 1.57
CA VAL A 26 -1.42 11.39 0.78
C VAL A 26 -2.02 12.47 1.67
N ALA A 27 -1.82 13.73 1.30
CA ALA A 27 -2.31 14.86 2.07
C ALA A 27 -3.85 14.95 2.07
N ASP A 28 -4.50 14.56 0.97
CA ASP A 28 -5.93 14.68 0.79
C ASP A 28 -6.47 13.70 -0.28
N LEU A 29 -7.80 13.71 -0.47
CA LEU A 29 -8.48 12.86 -1.45
C LEU A 29 -8.15 13.23 -2.90
N ALA A 30 -7.82 14.49 -3.19
CA ALA A 30 -7.41 14.91 -4.53
C ALA A 30 -6.04 14.31 -4.88
N GLY A 31 -5.11 14.29 -3.92
CA GLY A 31 -3.84 13.60 -4.02
C GLY A 31 -3.99 12.09 -4.22
N LEU A 32 -4.97 11.46 -3.55
CA LEU A 32 -5.30 10.05 -3.80
C LEU A 32 -5.78 9.84 -5.24
N SER A 33 -6.72 10.67 -5.70
CA SER A 33 -7.26 10.57 -7.07
C SER A 33 -6.18 10.78 -8.12
N ALA A 34 -5.29 11.76 -7.92
CA ALA A 34 -4.17 12.00 -8.83
C ALA A 34 -3.24 10.78 -8.89
N LEU A 35 -2.91 10.19 -7.75
CA LEU A 35 -2.08 8.98 -7.68
C LEU A 35 -2.73 7.80 -8.43
N ILE A 36 -4.03 7.56 -8.23
CA ILE A 36 -4.75 6.49 -8.94
C ILE A 36 -4.76 6.73 -10.45
N SER A 37 -5.22 7.91 -10.87
CA SER A 37 -5.43 8.21 -12.29
C SER A 37 -4.13 8.30 -13.07
N GLN A 38 -3.08 8.91 -12.50
CA GLN A 38 -1.82 9.13 -13.21
C GLN A 38 -0.91 7.91 -13.18
N GLN A 39 -0.91 7.13 -12.09
CA GLN A 39 0.13 6.12 -11.86
C GLN A 39 -0.40 4.69 -11.88
N VAL A 40 -1.67 4.47 -11.55
CA VAL A 40 -2.20 3.10 -11.47
C VAL A 40 -3.05 2.81 -12.71
N ALA A 41 -3.98 3.69 -13.06
CA ALA A 41 -4.83 3.54 -14.24
C ALA A 41 -4.13 3.92 -15.56
N GLY A 42 -3.04 4.69 -15.50
CA GLY A 42 -2.25 5.09 -16.67
C GLY A 42 -1.37 3.98 -17.26
N HIS A 43 -1.12 2.91 -16.51
CA HIS A 43 -0.34 1.76 -16.98
C HIS A 43 -1.25 0.67 -17.54
N GLN A 44 -1.03 0.30 -18.80
CA GLN A 44 -1.80 -0.73 -19.51
C GLN A 44 -1.75 -2.12 -18.85
N SER A 45 -0.86 -2.33 -17.88
CA SER A 45 -0.70 -3.57 -17.13
C SER A 45 -1.60 -3.69 -15.89
N VAL A 46 -2.38 -2.65 -15.56
CA VAL A 46 -3.31 -2.70 -14.40
C VAL A 46 -4.73 -2.94 -14.89
N ALA A 47 -5.29 -4.09 -14.52
CA ALA A 47 -6.63 -4.48 -14.94
C ALA A 47 -7.75 -3.89 -14.05
N HIS A 48 -7.54 -3.82 -12.73
CA HIS A 48 -8.54 -3.33 -11.79
C HIS A 48 -7.89 -2.63 -10.60
N VAL A 49 -8.57 -1.59 -10.09
CA VAL A 49 -8.12 -0.82 -8.94
C VAL A 49 -9.27 -0.70 -7.95
N LYS A 50 -9.04 -1.14 -6.72
CA LYS A 50 -9.95 -1.00 -5.59
C LYS A 50 -9.26 -0.22 -4.50
N THR A 51 -9.93 0.81 -3.98
CA THR A 51 -9.35 1.70 -2.97
C THR A 51 -10.22 1.78 -1.74
N SER A 52 -9.56 1.89 -0.59
CA SER A 52 -10.19 2.02 0.72
C SER A 52 -9.45 3.10 1.50
N VAL A 53 -10.18 4.01 2.13
CA VAL A 53 -9.60 5.09 2.94
C VAL A 53 -9.62 4.68 4.41
N VAL A 54 -8.46 4.77 5.06
CA VAL A 54 -8.35 4.48 6.50
C VAL A 54 -9.00 5.61 7.29
N LEU A 55 -10.06 5.30 8.03
CA LEU A 55 -10.75 6.26 8.89
C LEU A 55 -10.09 6.44 10.25
N ASN A 56 -9.62 5.33 10.82
CA ASN A 56 -8.93 5.34 12.11
C ASN A 56 -7.84 4.26 12.12
N ARG A 57 -6.67 4.59 12.68
CA ARG A 57 -5.54 3.68 12.82
C ARG A 57 -5.44 3.23 14.26
N LEU A 58 -5.93 2.02 14.53
CA LEU A 58 -5.94 1.45 15.88
C LEU A 58 -4.56 0.96 16.34
N LYS A 59 -3.72 0.51 15.39
CA LYS A 59 -2.35 0.04 15.64
C LYS A 59 -1.49 0.28 14.41
N GLU A 60 -0.22 0.62 14.61
CA GLU A 60 0.78 0.73 13.55
C GLU A 60 2.14 0.24 14.03
N ASN A 61 3.04 -0.11 13.10
CA ASN A 61 4.44 -0.46 13.36
C ASN A 61 4.55 -1.58 14.40
N GLY A 62 3.95 -2.72 14.10
CA GLY A 62 4.05 -3.90 14.97
C GLY A 62 5.51 -4.28 15.13
N LEU A 63 6.03 -4.16 16.36
CA LEU A 63 7.27 -4.81 16.74
C LEU A 63 7.15 -6.27 16.36
N MET A 64 8.11 -6.77 15.58
CA MET A 64 8.19 -8.20 15.33
C MET A 64 8.41 -8.88 16.66
N SER A 65 7.52 -9.80 17.01
CA SER A 65 7.72 -10.64 18.18
C SER A 65 8.98 -11.48 17.94
N VAL A 66 10.04 -11.19 18.67
CA VAL A 66 11.24 -12.04 18.63
C VAL A 66 10.87 -13.33 19.35
N SER A 67 10.81 -14.43 18.60
CA SER A 67 10.66 -15.74 19.21
C SER A 67 11.92 -16.06 20.03
N GLU A 68 11.75 -16.41 21.31
CA GLU A 68 12.84 -16.78 22.24
C GLU A 68 13.73 -17.93 21.73
N ASN A 69 13.28 -18.67 20.71
CA ASN A 69 14.05 -19.74 20.07
C ASN A 69 15.30 -19.27 19.29
N LEU A 70 15.48 -17.97 19.03
CA LEU A 70 16.69 -17.47 18.37
C LEU A 70 17.84 -17.12 19.34
N LEU A 71 17.63 -17.26 20.65
CA LEU A 71 18.60 -16.98 21.71
C LEU A 71 19.21 -18.26 22.32
N ARG A 72 19.05 -19.41 21.66
CA ARG A 72 19.64 -20.69 22.06
C ARG A 72 20.69 -21.17 21.08
#